data_AF-A0A4Y9ZE41-F1
#
_entry.id   AF-A0A4Y9ZE41-F1
#
_cell.length_a   1.000
_cell.length_b   1.000
_cell.length_c   1.000
_cell.angle_alpha   90.00
_cell.angle_beta   90.00
_cell.angle_gamma   90.00
#
_symmetry.space_group_name_H-M   'P 1'
#
loop_
_entity.id
_entity.type
_entity.pdbx_description
1 polymer ?
#
loop_
_entity_poly.entity_id
_entity_poly.type
_entity_poly.pdbx_seq_one_letter_code
_entity_poly.pdbx_strand_id
1 'polypeptide(L)'
;MRGYEHANGIAMDLWEAVYHDVLLIALTDTFSTKAFWQDFTADPARARRWRGLRQDSGDPFVFAGEAKEVYERMGIDYREKMIIYSDALNEDKRLRSRSSATPSASTVRPRSPLPAPSTPRGPSFGIGTFLTNDFRSLSSGGKEKSKALNMVIKLASIDDKPCIKISDDLLKNTGDIATVYRVKDIFGLPK
;
A
#
# COMPACT_ATOMS: atom_id res chain seq x y z
N MET A 1 17.73 0.02 -17.49
CA MET A 1 16.27 0.14 -17.21
C MET A 1 15.48 -0.69 -18.20
N ARG A 2 14.45 -1.43 -17.74
CA ARG A 2 13.66 -2.39 -18.55
C ARG A 2 12.30 -1.86 -19.03
N GLY A 3 12.02 -0.57 -18.86
CA GLY A 3 10.71 0.04 -19.17
C GLY A 3 9.78 0.12 -17.94
N TYR A 4 8.57 0.65 -18.16
CA TYR A 4 7.51 0.71 -17.14
C TYR A 4 6.54 -0.47 -17.24
N GLU A 5 6.35 -1.02 -18.44
CA GLU A 5 5.61 -2.26 -18.64
C GLU A 5 6.27 -3.38 -17.83
N HIS A 6 5.45 -4.16 -17.14
CA HIS A 6 5.88 -5.25 -16.26
C HIS A 6 6.79 -4.83 -15.09
N ALA A 7 6.94 -3.53 -14.82
CA ALA A 7 7.85 -3.04 -13.79
C ALA A 7 7.45 -3.53 -12.39
N ASN A 8 6.15 -3.69 -12.11
CA ASN A 8 5.71 -4.22 -10.80
C ASN A 8 6.10 -5.69 -10.66
N GLY A 9 5.83 -6.51 -11.67
CA GLY A 9 6.22 -7.93 -11.68
C GLY A 9 7.73 -8.10 -11.55
N ILE A 10 8.51 -7.36 -12.33
CA ILE A 10 9.98 -7.38 -12.28
C ILE A 10 10.49 -6.96 -10.89
N ALA A 11 9.93 -5.90 -10.30
CA ALA A 11 10.33 -5.46 -8.97
C ALA A 11 10.07 -6.53 -7.90
N MET A 12 8.95 -7.25 -8.00
CA MET A 12 8.61 -8.36 -7.10
C MET A 12 9.58 -9.54 -7.28
N ASP A 13 9.89 -9.92 -8.53
CA ASP A 13 10.82 -11.00 -8.82
C ASP A 13 12.23 -10.68 -8.34
N LEU A 14 12.70 -9.44 -8.51
CA LEU A 14 13.98 -8.97 -7.97
C LEU A 14 13.98 -8.96 -6.45
N TRP A 15 12.86 -8.59 -5.81
CA TRP A 15 12.74 -8.64 -4.36
C TRP A 15 12.85 -10.07 -3.82
N GLU A 16 12.13 -11.02 -4.44
CA GLU A 16 12.21 -12.45 -4.10
C GLU A 16 13.61 -13.04 -4.32
N ALA A 17 14.31 -12.59 -5.36
CA ALA A 17 15.68 -13.05 -5.66
C ALA A 17 16.71 -12.58 -4.64
N VAL A 18 16.50 -11.41 -4.01
CA VAL A 18 17.42 -10.84 -3.01
C VAL A 18 17.09 -11.30 -1.59
N TYR A 19 15.81 -11.35 -1.25
CA TYR A 19 15.37 -11.61 0.13
C TYR A 19 14.66 -12.96 0.24
N HIS A 20 15.38 -13.95 0.77
CA HIS A 20 14.83 -15.27 1.09
C HIS A 20 14.16 -15.27 2.46
N ASP A 21 13.07 -16.03 2.61
CA ASP A 21 12.32 -16.24 3.87
C ASP A 21 11.82 -14.98 4.59
N VAL A 22 11.61 -13.88 3.86
CA VAL A 22 11.05 -12.64 4.41
C VAL A 22 9.53 -12.54 4.25
N LEU A 23 8.93 -11.63 5.01
CA LEU A 23 7.51 -11.29 4.86
C LEU A 23 7.29 -10.50 3.55
N LEU A 24 6.75 -11.17 2.53
CA LEU A 24 6.42 -10.58 1.23
C LEU A 24 5.12 -9.75 1.29
N ILE A 25 5.24 -8.42 1.40
CA ILE A 25 4.12 -7.46 1.35
C ILE A 25 4.31 -6.54 0.15
N ALA A 26 3.38 -6.55 -0.80
CA ALA A 26 3.48 -5.73 -2.01
C ALA A 26 2.96 -4.31 -1.78
N LEU A 27 3.69 -3.30 -2.26
CA LEU A 27 3.21 -1.93 -2.38
C LEU A 27 2.59 -1.73 -3.76
N THR A 28 1.30 -1.44 -3.82
CA THR A 28 0.50 -1.57 -5.05
C THR A 28 0.36 -0.26 -5.83
N ASP A 29 0.53 0.88 -5.18
CA ASP A 29 0.09 2.17 -5.73
C ASP A 29 1.18 2.95 -6.48
N THR A 30 2.40 2.42 -6.65
CA THR A 30 3.52 3.15 -7.29
C THR A 30 3.13 3.72 -8.65
N PHE A 31 2.51 2.91 -9.51
CA PHE A 31 1.97 3.29 -10.82
C PHE A 31 0.45 3.21 -10.87
N SER A 32 -0.23 3.33 -9.72
CA SER A 32 -1.61 2.90 -9.43
C SER A 32 -1.77 1.40 -9.21
N THR A 33 -2.70 1.07 -8.33
CA THR A 33 -3.13 -0.29 -8.00
C THR A 33 -3.73 -0.99 -9.23
N LYS A 34 -4.41 -0.25 -10.12
CA LYS A 34 -4.88 -0.79 -11.43
C LYS A 34 -3.72 -1.31 -12.29
N ALA A 35 -2.61 -0.58 -12.38
CA ALA A 35 -1.43 -1.02 -13.10
C ALA A 35 -0.77 -2.23 -12.43
N PHE A 36 -0.72 -2.25 -11.09
CA PHE A 36 -0.19 -3.37 -10.32
C PHE A 36 -0.96 -4.67 -10.56
N TRP A 37 -2.30 -4.61 -10.64
CA TRP A 37 -3.12 -5.79 -10.93
C TRP A 37 -2.78 -6.48 -12.25
N GLN A 38 -2.35 -5.74 -13.28
CA GLN A 38 -2.01 -6.32 -14.58
C GLN A 38 -0.87 -7.34 -14.46
N ASP A 39 0.19 -7.00 -13.71
CA ASP A 39 1.32 -7.90 -13.46
C ASP A 39 1.03 -8.94 -12.39
N PHE A 40 0.27 -8.57 -11.36
CA PHE A 40 0.01 -9.45 -10.22
C PHE A 40 -0.91 -10.60 -10.60
N THR A 41 -1.95 -10.34 -11.40
CA THR A 41 -2.91 -11.35 -11.85
C THR A 41 -2.37 -12.26 -12.94
N ALA A 42 -1.37 -11.81 -13.71
CA ALA A 42 -0.69 -12.61 -14.72
C ALA A 42 0.13 -13.78 -14.13
N ASP A 43 0.49 -13.72 -12.83
CA ASP A 43 1.19 -14.80 -12.13
C ASP A 43 0.48 -15.22 -10.83
N PRO A 44 -0.44 -16.19 -10.89
CA PRO A 44 -1.10 -16.73 -9.71
C PRO A 44 -0.16 -17.39 -8.71
N ALA A 45 1.01 -17.88 -9.12
CA ALA A 45 1.98 -18.45 -8.19
C ALA A 45 2.62 -17.35 -7.34
N ARG A 46 2.97 -16.21 -7.95
CA ARG A 46 3.41 -15.00 -7.23
C ARG A 46 2.34 -14.54 -6.24
N ALA A 47 1.09 -14.41 -6.68
CA ALA A 47 0.01 -14.01 -5.79
C ALA A 47 -0.22 -14.96 -4.61
N ARG A 48 0.08 -16.27 -4.75
CA ARG A 48 0.08 -17.21 -3.62
C ARG A 48 1.25 -17.00 -2.67
N ARG A 49 2.47 -16.79 -3.18
CA ARG A 49 3.68 -16.57 -2.37
C ARG A 49 3.62 -15.28 -1.56
N TRP A 50 3.15 -14.18 -2.16
CA TRP A 50 3.05 -12.88 -1.48
C TRP A 50 1.96 -12.91 -0.40
N ARG A 51 2.31 -12.52 0.82
CA ARG A 51 1.48 -12.70 2.03
C ARG A 51 0.50 -11.57 2.28
N GLY A 52 0.71 -10.42 1.66
CA GLY A 52 -0.16 -9.28 1.84
C GLY A 52 0.15 -8.11 0.92
N LEU A 53 -0.66 -7.07 1.09
CA LEU A 53 -0.62 -5.84 0.32
C LEU A 53 -0.53 -4.66 1.29
N ARG A 54 0.14 -3.59 0.88
CA ARG A 54 0.18 -2.31 1.61
C ARG A 54 -0.64 -1.27 0.85
N GLN A 55 -1.67 -0.75 1.51
CA GLN A 55 -2.45 0.38 1.04
C GLN A 55 -1.82 1.68 1.54
N ASP A 56 -1.41 2.53 0.59
CA ASP A 56 -0.60 3.73 0.88
C ASP A 56 -1.13 4.99 0.16
N SER A 57 -2.23 4.87 -0.59
CA SER A 57 -3.01 5.98 -1.14
C SER A 57 -4.41 5.52 -1.55
N GLY A 58 -5.30 6.46 -1.87
CA GLY A 58 -6.68 6.17 -2.27
C GLY A 58 -7.60 5.82 -1.09
N ASP A 59 -8.81 5.36 -1.40
CA ASP A 59 -9.78 4.95 -0.38
C ASP A 59 -9.48 3.52 0.13
N PRO A 60 -9.18 3.33 1.42
CA PRO A 60 -8.87 2.01 1.98
C PRO A 60 -10.01 0.99 1.87
N PHE A 61 -11.27 1.44 1.79
CA PHE A 61 -12.44 0.57 1.63
C PHE A 61 -12.57 0.04 0.21
N VAL A 62 -12.40 0.93 -0.78
CA VAL A 62 -12.39 0.55 -2.19
C VAL A 62 -11.24 -0.42 -2.44
N PHE A 63 -10.04 -0.09 -1.95
CA PHE A 63 -8.86 -0.94 -2.06
C PHE A 63 -9.09 -2.36 -1.49
N ALA A 64 -9.69 -2.46 -0.31
CA ALA A 64 -9.96 -3.76 0.32
C ALA A 64 -10.99 -4.59 -0.46
N GLY A 65 -12.03 -3.94 -1.00
CA GLY A 65 -13.02 -4.58 -1.85
C GLY A 65 -12.40 -5.11 -3.15
N GLU A 66 -11.62 -4.28 -3.83
CA GLU A 66 -10.92 -4.67 -5.07
C GLU A 66 -9.93 -5.81 -4.82
N ALA A 67 -9.12 -5.74 -3.76
CA ALA A 67 -8.18 -6.79 -3.41
C ALA A 67 -8.88 -8.13 -3.17
N LYS A 68 -10.03 -8.11 -2.47
CA LYS A 68 -10.86 -9.30 -2.26
C LYS A 68 -11.31 -9.89 -3.61
N GLU A 69 -11.89 -9.07 -4.49
CA GLU A 69 -12.37 -9.52 -5.80
C GLU A 69 -11.24 -10.07 -6.69
N VAL A 70 -10.05 -9.46 -6.64
CA VAL A 70 -8.85 -9.94 -7.35
C VAL A 70 -8.46 -11.33 -6.84
N TYR A 71 -8.33 -11.52 -5.52
CA TYR A 71 -7.97 -12.82 -4.96
C TYR A 71 -9.02 -13.89 -5.25
N GLU A 72 -10.31 -13.56 -5.12
CA GLU A 72 -11.41 -14.48 -5.43
C GLU A 72 -11.38 -14.92 -6.90
N ARG A 73 -11.17 -13.98 -7.85
CA ARG A 73 -11.01 -14.31 -9.28
C ARG A 73 -9.80 -15.20 -9.58
N MET A 74 -8.74 -15.10 -8.78
CA MET A 74 -7.55 -15.94 -8.91
C MET A 74 -7.67 -17.30 -8.19
N GLY A 75 -8.80 -17.58 -7.52
CA GLY A 75 -9.00 -18.79 -6.72
C GLY A 75 -8.10 -18.84 -5.48
N ILE A 76 -7.78 -17.68 -4.90
CA ILE A 76 -6.95 -17.55 -3.70
C ILE A 76 -7.87 -17.12 -2.54
N ASP A 77 -7.79 -17.80 -1.40
CA ASP A 77 -8.52 -17.35 -0.21
C ASP A 77 -7.91 -16.06 0.34
N TYR A 78 -8.61 -14.94 0.13
CA TYR A 78 -8.18 -13.63 0.61
C TYR A 78 -8.01 -13.56 2.14
N ARG A 79 -8.63 -14.47 2.90
CA ARG A 79 -8.51 -14.53 4.37
C ARG A 79 -7.13 -14.98 4.85
N GLU A 80 -6.36 -15.64 3.98
CA GLU A 80 -4.97 -16.00 4.25
C GLU A 80 -4.01 -14.82 4.02
N LYS A 81 -4.50 -13.76 3.36
CA LYS A 81 -3.76 -12.56 3.02
C LYS A 81 -3.98 -11.48 4.07
N MET A 82 -3.04 -10.55 4.17
CA MET A 82 -3.17 -9.37 5.04
C MET A 82 -3.13 -8.08 4.23
N ILE A 83 -3.87 -7.07 4.69
CA ILE A 83 -3.71 -5.69 4.23
C ILE A 83 -3.08 -4.87 5.34
N ILE A 84 -2.03 -4.14 4.99
CA ILE A 84 -1.41 -3.12 5.84
C ILE A 84 -1.91 -1.76 5.38
N TYR A 85 -2.68 -1.09 6.22
CA TYR A 85 -3.09 0.30 5.97
C TYR A 85 -2.02 1.24 6.53
N SER A 86 -1.46 2.13 5.72
CA SER A 86 -0.44 3.09 6.15
C SER A 86 -0.72 4.54 5.77
N ASP A 87 -1.78 4.83 5.01
CA ASP A 87 -2.08 6.20 4.57
C ASP A 87 -2.70 7.07 5.69
N ALA A 88 -1.85 7.91 6.30
CA ALA A 88 -2.22 9.00 7.20
C ALA A 88 -3.36 8.63 8.18
N LEU A 89 -3.18 7.51 8.88
CA LEU A 89 -4.15 6.96 9.80
C LEU A 89 -4.24 7.78 11.08
N ASN A 90 -5.47 8.02 11.52
CA ASN A 90 -5.82 8.41 12.88
C ASN A 90 -6.71 7.32 13.50
N GLU A 91 -7.13 7.48 14.76
CA GLU A 91 -7.96 6.48 15.44
C GLU A 91 -9.27 6.19 14.71
N ASP A 92 -9.96 7.22 14.20
CA ASP A 92 -11.21 7.06 13.46
C ASP A 92 -11.03 6.26 12.17
N LYS A 93 -10.01 6.59 11.37
CA LYS A 93 -9.67 5.85 10.15
C LYS A 93 -9.31 4.41 10.46
N ARG A 94 -8.54 4.16 11.52
CA ARG A 94 -8.19 2.81 11.96
C ARG A 94 -9.43 1.98 12.30
N LEU A 95 -10.35 2.53 13.10
CA LEU A 95 -11.59 1.84 13.48
C LEU A 95 -12.44 1.53 12.25
N ARG A 96 -12.57 2.51 11.35
CA ARG A 96 -13.29 2.39 10.08
C ARG A 96 -12.71 1.29 9.17
N SER A 97 -11.40 1.28 8.94
CA SER A 97 -10.71 0.27 8.12
C SER A 97 -10.71 -1.13 8.74
N ARG A 98 -10.78 -1.24 10.08
CA ARG A 98 -10.92 -2.55 10.74
C ARG A 98 -12.26 -3.21 10.41
N SER A 99 -13.33 -2.43 10.36
CA SER A 99 -14.68 -2.94 10.09
C SER A 99 -14.85 -3.47 8.66
N SER A 100 -14.07 -2.99 7.69
CA SER A 100 -14.14 -3.44 6.31
C SER A 100 -13.25 -4.63 5.97
N ALA A 101 -12.11 -4.77 6.66
CA ALA A 101 -11.19 -5.88 6.43
C ALA A 101 -11.70 -7.23 7.01
N THR A 102 -12.78 -7.24 7.82
CA THR A 102 -13.29 -8.44 8.47
C THR A 102 -14.79 -8.36 8.79
N PRO A 103 -15.63 -9.33 8.38
CA PRO A 103 -17.00 -9.50 8.89
C PRO A 103 -17.07 -9.99 10.36
N SER A 104 -15.95 -10.49 10.91
CA SER A 104 -15.87 -11.00 12.28
C SER A 104 -14.45 -10.82 12.82
N ALA A 105 -14.18 -9.70 13.51
CA ALA A 105 -12.92 -9.50 14.24
C ALA A 105 -13.16 -8.83 15.59
N SER A 106 -13.97 -9.48 16.43
CA SER A 106 -14.08 -9.15 17.85
C SER A 106 -12.90 -9.67 18.69
N THR A 107 -11.98 -10.46 18.13
CA THR A 107 -10.92 -11.07 18.94
C THR A 107 -9.70 -10.16 19.06
N VAL A 108 -9.50 -9.63 20.26
CA VAL A 108 -8.21 -9.13 20.76
C VAL A 108 -7.17 -10.23 20.58
N ARG A 109 -6.11 -9.98 19.80
CA ARG A 109 -5.01 -10.93 19.61
C ARG A 109 -4.03 -10.88 20.78
N PRO A 110 -3.63 -12.02 21.38
CA PRO A 110 -2.58 -12.06 22.39
C PRO A 110 -1.18 -11.87 21.76
N ARG A 111 -0.25 -11.35 22.57
CA ARG A 111 1.16 -11.00 22.28
C ARG A 111 2.12 -12.18 21.97
N SER A 112 1.63 -13.29 21.43
CA SER A 112 2.45 -14.51 21.17
C SER A 112 3.07 -14.51 19.75
N PRO A 113 4.15 -15.28 19.47
CA PRO A 113 4.91 -15.17 18.23
C PRO A 113 4.08 -15.58 17.01
N LEU A 114 4.61 -15.22 15.83
CA LEU A 114 3.97 -15.31 14.52
C LEU A 114 3.01 -16.51 14.41
N PRO A 115 1.71 -16.26 14.17
CA PRO A 115 0.70 -17.30 14.11
C PRO A 115 0.98 -18.24 12.93
N ALA A 116 0.56 -19.51 13.07
CA ALA A 116 0.71 -20.55 12.06
C ALA A 116 0.21 -20.08 10.67
N PRO A 117 0.73 -20.65 9.56
CA PRO A 117 0.44 -20.20 8.20
C PRO A 117 -1.06 -20.05 7.89
N SER A 118 -1.90 -20.91 8.48
CA SER A 118 -3.36 -21.02 8.28
C SER A 118 -4.23 -20.10 9.15
N THR A 119 -3.64 -19.24 9.98
CA THR A 119 -4.42 -18.35 10.86
C THR A 119 -4.82 -17.09 10.09
N PRO A 120 -6.11 -16.68 10.10
CA PRO A 120 -6.53 -15.43 9.50
C PRO A 120 -5.68 -14.27 10.01
N ARG A 121 -5.01 -13.58 9.08
CA ARG A 121 -4.20 -12.39 9.40
C ARG A 121 -5.11 -11.19 9.26
N GLY A 122 -5.74 -10.80 10.36
CA GLY A 122 -6.49 -9.54 10.43
C GLY A 122 -5.62 -8.36 9.98
N PRO A 123 -6.24 -7.20 9.69
CA PRO A 123 -5.53 -6.05 9.14
C PRO A 123 -4.44 -5.54 10.08
N SER A 124 -3.39 -4.96 9.49
CA SER A 124 -2.34 -4.23 10.22
C SER A 124 -2.40 -2.74 9.88
N PHE A 125 -1.87 -1.91 10.79
CA PHE A 125 -1.94 -0.45 10.68
C PHE A 125 -0.56 0.17 10.96
N GLY A 126 0.01 0.83 9.96
CA GLY A 126 1.21 1.65 10.11
C GLY A 126 0.81 3.08 10.48
N ILE A 127 1.05 3.49 11.72
CA ILE A 127 0.65 4.81 12.23
C ILE A 127 1.91 5.64 12.52
N GLY A 128 2.14 6.68 11.71
CA GLY A 128 3.32 7.55 11.80
C GLY A 128 3.04 8.82 12.60
N THR A 129 2.87 9.95 11.90
CA THR A 129 2.75 11.31 12.46
C THR A 129 1.76 11.41 13.62
N PHE A 130 0.65 10.68 13.58
CA PHE A 130 -0.34 10.69 14.67
C PHE A 130 0.23 10.16 15.99
N LEU A 131 1.09 9.14 15.98
CA LEU A 131 1.70 8.61 17.21
C LEU A 131 2.89 9.45 17.67
N THR A 132 3.68 9.98 16.74
CA THR A 132 4.99 10.56 17.06
C THR A 132 5.04 12.09 17.03
N ASN A 133 4.01 12.76 16.49
CA ASN A 133 3.98 14.21 16.35
C ASN A 133 2.54 14.77 16.38
N ASP A 134 1.80 14.45 17.45
CA ASP A 134 0.46 14.99 17.72
C ASP A 134 0.46 15.83 19.02
N PHE A 135 0.91 17.08 18.92
CA PHE A 135 1.09 17.98 20.06
C PHE A 135 0.13 19.19 20.02
N ARG A 136 -0.07 19.82 21.17
CA ARG A 136 -0.82 21.07 21.32
C ARG A 136 0.13 22.23 21.66
N SER A 137 -0.17 23.43 21.17
CA SER A 137 0.67 24.60 21.38
C SER A 137 0.52 25.15 22.81
N LEU A 138 1.63 25.29 23.53
CA LEU A 138 1.65 25.85 24.89
C LEU A 138 1.27 27.34 24.91
N SER A 139 1.69 28.13 23.91
CA SER A 139 1.36 29.56 23.84
C SER A 139 -0.13 29.82 23.64
N SER A 140 -0.88 28.84 23.11
CA SER A 140 -2.34 28.89 23.00
C SER A 140 -3.07 28.41 24.26
N GLY A 141 -2.35 28.06 25.33
CA GLY A 141 -2.92 27.38 26.49
C GLY A 141 -3.45 25.97 26.16
N GLY A 142 -2.87 25.30 25.18
CA GLY A 142 -3.28 23.96 24.74
C GLY A 142 -4.52 23.93 23.82
N LYS A 143 -5.08 25.07 23.45
CA LYS A 143 -6.29 25.13 22.60
C LYS A 143 -6.00 24.77 21.15
N GLU A 144 -4.85 25.18 20.63
CA GLU A 144 -4.47 24.99 19.24
C GLU A 144 -3.57 23.77 19.04
N LYS A 145 -3.70 23.14 17.87
CA LYS A 145 -2.80 22.05 17.45
C LYS A 145 -1.44 22.62 17.05
N SER A 146 -0.37 22.08 17.63
CA SER A 146 0.98 22.29 17.11
C SER A 146 1.13 21.45 15.84
N LYS A 147 1.10 22.10 14.68
CA LYS A 147 1.12 21.41 13.39
C LYS A 147 2.52 20.82 13.16
N ALA A 148 2.57 19.51 12.92
CA ALA A 148 3.78 18.85 12.45
C ALA A 148 4.25 19.46 11.11
N LEU A 149 5.56 19.62 10.95
CA LEU A 149 6.15 20.02 9.68
C LEU A 149 5.87 18.95 8.63
N ASN A 150 5.22 19.33 7.53
CA ASN A 150 4.98 18.44 6.40
C ASN A 150 6.14 18.53 5.40
N MET A 151 7.05 17.55 5.46
CA MET A 151 8.23 17.49 4.60
C MET A 151 8.41 16.08 4.03
N VAL A 152 9.01 15.99 2.85
CA VAL A 152 9.25 14.73 2.12
C VAL A 152 10.64 14.75 1.48
N ILE A 153 11.29 13.59 1.43
CA ILE A 153 12.44 13.32 0.58
C ILE A 153 12.02 12.24 -0.40
N LYS A 154 12.25 12.47 -1.70
CA LYS A 154 11.80 11.57 -2.76
C LYS A 154 12.94 11.28 -3.72
N LEU A 155 12.94 10.07 -4.29
CA LEU A 155 13.86 9.72 -5.36
C LEU A 155 13.52 10.56 -6.60
N ALA A 156 14.46 11.38 -7.05
CA ALA A 156 14.26 12.30 -8.16
C ALA A 156 14.64 11.66 -9.51
N SER A 157 15.74 10.91 -9.54
CA SER A 157 16.26 10.28 -10.77
C SER A 157 17.10 9.04 -10.48
N ILE A 158 17.22 8.18 -11.49
CA ILE A 158 18.16 7.04 -11.55
C ILE A 158 18.81 7.08 -12.95
N ASP A 159 20.14 7.01 -13.03
CA ASP A 159 20.89 7.09 -14.30
C ASP A 159 20.41 8.26 -15.19
N ASP A 160 20.32 9.46 -14.59
CA ASP A 160 19.84 10.70 -15.21
C ASP A 160 18.40 10.68 -15.76
N LYS A 161 17.63 9.62 -15.47
CA LYS A 161 16.23 9.50 -15.88
C LYS A 161 15.29 9.86 -14.73
N PRO A 162 14.24 10.64 -14.97
CA PRO A 162 13.32 11.08 -13.92
C PRO A 162 12.55 9.89 -13.32
N CYS A 163 12.49 9.85 -11.99
CA CYS A 163 11.60 8.96 -11.27
C CYS A 163 10.21 9.59 -11.14
N ILE A 164 9.19 8.75 -11.20
CA ILE A 164 7.81 9.19 -11.03
C ILE A 164 7.07 8.30 -10.02
N LYS A 165 6.00 8.85 -9.43
CA LYS A 165 4.95 8.10 -8.71
C LYS A 165 3.59 8.58 -9.21
N ILE A 166 2.69 7.66 -9.52
CA ILE A 166 1.30 7.98 -9.91
C ILE A 166 0.39 7.98 -8.69
N SER A 167 0.44 6.95 -7.83
CA SER A 167 -0.51 6.72 -6.72
C SER A 167 -1.93 6.36 -7.19
N ASP A 168 -2.81 5.98 -6.25
CA ASP A 168 -4.24 5.79 -6.52
C ASP A 168 -5.03 7.11 -6.44
N ASP A 169 -4.43 8.16 -5.86
CA ASP A 169 -4.91 9.52 -6.03
C ASP A 169 -4.29 10.11 -7.31
N LEU A 170 -5.00 9.95 -8.43
CA LEU A 170 -4.48 10.25 -9.75
C LEU A 170 -4.14 11.73 -9.99
N LEU A 171 -4.56 12.62 -9.08
CA LEU A 171 -4.23 14.05 -9.08
C LEU A 171 -2.95 14.36 -8.29
N LYS A 172 -2.45 13.43 -7.45
CA LYS A 172 -1.27 13.62 -6.60
C LYS A 172 -0.02 12.92 -7.14
N ASN A 173 0.24 13.08 -8.44
CA ASN A 173 1.42 12.50 -9.05
C ASN A 173 2.71 13.24 -8.62
N THR A 174 3.84 12.55 -8.70
CA THR A 174 5.17 13.13 -8.44
C THR A 174 6.10 12.81 -9.61
N GLY A 175 6.97 13.74 -9.96
CA GLY A 175 8.03 13.59 -10.96
C GLY A 175 7.76 14.39 -12.22
N ASP A 176 8.52 14.12 -13.28
CA ASP A 176 8.39 14.79 -14.56
C ASP A 176 7.01 14.54 -15.20
N ILE A 177 6.32 15.63 -15.58
CA ILE A 177 4.92 15.60 -16.06
C ILE A 177 4.80 14.82 -17.38
N ALA A 178 5.75 15.01 -18.30
CA ALA A 178 5.73 14.31 -19.58
C ALA A 178 5.86 12.79 -19.37
N THR A 179 6.75 12.39 -18.46
CA THR A 179 6.91 10.98 -18.06
C THR A 179 5.68 10.45 -17.36
N VAL A 180 5.06 11.21 -16.45
CA VAL A 180 3.79 10.82 -15.81
C VAL A 180 2.71 10.54 -16.84
N TYR A 181 2.47 11.44 -17.79
CA TYR A 181 1.45 11.24 -18.82
C TYR A 181 1.75 10.05 -19.73
N ARG A 182 3.01 9.86 -20.11
CA ARG A 182 3.42 8.69 -20.88
C ARG A 182 3.12 7.38 -20.13
N VAL A 183 3.40 7.33 -18.83
CA VAL A 183 3.16 6.12 -18.03
C VAL A 183 1.67 5.93 -17.76
N LYS A 184 0.89 7.01 -17.61
CA LYS A 184 -0.58 6.93 -17.58
C LYS A 184 -1.14 6.35 -18.88
N ASP A 185 -0.60 6.74 -20.04
CA ASP A 185 -1.00 6.19 -21.34
C ASP A 185 -0.68 4.69 -21.44
N ILE A 186 0.53 4.26 -21.02
CA ILE A 186 0.92 2.84 -20.99
C ILE A 186 -0.08 1.99 -20.20
N PHE A 187 -0.55 2.48 -19.05
CA PHE A 187 -1.45 1.73 -18.18
C PHE A 187 -2.95 2.04 -18.38
N GLY A 188 -3.30 2.88 -19.35
CA GLY A 188 -4.69 3.29 -19.60
C GLY A 188 -5.33 3.97 -18.39
N LEU A 189 -4.62 4.93 -17.79
CA LEU A 189 -5.05 5.72 -16.63
C LEU A 189 -5.52 7.11 -17.05
N PRO A 190 -6.53 7.70 -16.39
CA PRO A 190 -6.98 9.04 -16.70
C PRO A 190 -5.93 10.09 -16.31
N LYS A 191 -5.85 11.14 -17.14
CA LYS A 191 -4.83 12.20 -17.04
C LYS A 191 -5.23 13.27 -16.05
#